data_AF-C1MW44-F1
#
_entry.id   AF-C1MW44-F1
#
_cell.length_a   1.000
_cell.length_b   1.000
_cell.length_c   1.000
_cell.angle_alpha   90.00
_cell.angle_beta   90.00
_cell.angle_gamma   90.00
#
_symmetry.space_group_name_H-M   'P 1'
#
loop_
_entity.id
_entity.type
_entity.pdbx_description
1 polymer ?
#
loop_
_entity_poly.entity_id
_entity_poly.type
_entity_poly.pdbx_seq_one_letter_code
_entity_poly.pdbx_strand_id
1 'polypeptide(L)'
;MAPSKDRISYFYDADVGTSYYGNNHPMKPHRLAMTHHLVLSYDLHKKMEVYRPRRSYPVEMSQFHAEDYVDFLSRITPDTQQDHTEQMQRYNLGEDCPIFDGLFDFCKLYTGGSIDGAVRLNHGLSDIAINWSGGLHHAKKSEASGFCYINDLVLAILELLKHHPRVLYIDIDIHHGDGVEEAFYLTDRVMTVSFHKYGDMFFPGTGALKDVGGDAGKYYSVNVPLLDGMDDAGFRAIFKSVMQKVMDVYQPGAVVLQCGADSLAADRLGCFNLTLDGHADCVKFMKRFNVPLLVTGGGGYTKSNVARCWTYETAALLDKTLSTDIPEHDFYYEYYADVGYKMKVQPTNYIENLNTKTYLQDVKQQVMENLRALEHAPGVGMHEVPPDSMIPEFDEDELNPDERYGGAAGMDKLVFGDDEFYEDDKDQDR
;
A
#
# COMPACT_ATOMS: atom_id res chain seq x y z
N MET A 1 -4.64 19.62 26.49
CA MET A 1 -3.58 19.66 25.46
C MET A 1 -4.27 19.47 24.13
N ALA A 2 -4.05 20.35 23.15
CA ALA A 2 -4.46 20.04 21.78
C ALA A 2 -3.73 18.76 21.35
N PRO A 3 -4.36 17.84 20.61
CA PRO A 3 -3.65 16.70 20.07
C PRO A 3 -2.45 17.19 19.25
N SER A 4 -1.28 16.59 19.47
CA SER A 4 -0.12 16.82 18.60
C SER A 4 -0.53 16.46 17.17
N LYS A 5 -0.18 17.32 16.20
CA LYS A 5 -0.40 17.02 14.78
C LYS A 5 0.43 15.78 14.41
N ASP A 6 -0.16 14.88 13.64
CA ASP A 6 0.52 13.66 13.19
C ASP A 6 1.74 14.01 12.33
N ARG A 7 2.87 13.36 12.58
CA ARG A 7 4.06 13.44 11.73
C ARG A 7 3.92 12.45 10.59
N ILE A 8 3.74 12.98 9.39
CA ILE A 8 3.47 12.18 8.21
C ILE A 8 4.69 12.22 7.30
N SER A 9 5.20 11.04 6.94
CA SER A 9 6.26 10.89 5.95
C SER A 9 5.70 10.31 4.65
N TYR A 10 6.13 10.85 3.53
CA TYR A 10 5.66 10.48 2.19
C TYR A 10 6.86 10.14 1.31
N PHE A 11 6.86 8.93 0.74
CA PHE A 11 7.97 8.40 -0.06
C PHE A 11 7.66 8.47 -1.55
N TYR A 12 8.56 9.08 -2.31
CA TYR A 12 8.43 9.18 -3.76
C TYR A 12 9.80 9.29 -4.45
N ASP A 13 9.97 8.54 -5.54
CA ASP A 13 11.08 8.68 -6.47
C ASP A 13 10.52 8.92 -7.87
N ALA A 14 11.05 9.91 -8.60
CA ALA A 14 10.58 10.24 -9.94
C ALA A 14 10.76 9.07 -10.95
N ASP A 15 11.76 8.22 -10.74
CA ASP A 15 12.07 7.08 -11.63
C ASP A 15 10.94 6.03 -11.60
N VAL A 16 10.18 5.94 -10.50
CA VAL A 16 9.11 4.94 -10.34
C VAL A 16 8.02 5.07 -11.41
N GLY A 17 7.77 6.30 -11.87
CA GLY A 17 6.77 6.60 -12.89
C GLY A 17 7.22 6.30 -14.33
N THR A 18 8.51 6.02 -14.53
CA THR A 18 9.10 5.76 -15.86
C THR A 18 9.05 4.28 -16.26
N SER A 19 8.86 3.40 -15.27
CA SER A 19 8.77 1.95 -15.49
C SER A 19 7.56 1.58 -16.37
N TYR A 20 7.79 0.68 -17.33
CA TYR A 20 6.80 0.29 -18.33
C TYR A 20 6.72 -1.23 -18.50
N TYR A 21 5.63 -1.82 -17.99
CA TYR A 21 5.39 -3.27 -18.02
C TYR A 21 5.19 -3.86 -19.43
N GLY A 22 5.08 -3.03 -20.46
CA GLY A 22 4.84 -3.47 -21.83
C GLY A 22 3.51 -3.04 -22.42
N ASN A 23 3.35 -3.36 -23.70
CA ASN A 23 2.19 -2.98 -24.48
C ASN A 23 0.92 -3.67 -23.97
N ASN A 24 -0.20 -2.94 -23.92
CA ASN A 24 -1.51 -3.39 -23.44
C ASN A 24 -1.61 -3.87 -21.97
N HIS A 25 -0.48 -4.10 -21.28
CA HIS A 25 -0.44 -4.53 -19.89
C HIS A 25 -1.19 -3.54 -18.98
N PRO A 26 -2.07 -3.98 -18.06
CA PRO A 26 -2.92 -3.09 -17.28
C PRO A 26 -2.14 -2.29 -16.21
N MET A 27 -1.12 -2.87 -15.59
CA MET A 27 -0.26 -2.15 -14.64
C MET A 27 0.50 -1.02 -15.35
N LYS A 28 0.29 0.23 -14.90
CA LYS A 28 0.94 1.44 -15.41
C LYS A 28 1.55 2.23 -14.23
N PRO A 29 2.84 2.02 -13.90
CA PRO A 29 3.53 2.77 -12.83
C PRO A 29 3.43 4.28 -12.97
N HIS A 30 3.23 4.80 -14.17
CA HIS A 30 2.91 6.21 -14.46
C HIS A 30 1.79 6.83 -13.58
N ARG A 31 0.84 6.02 -13.08
CA ARG A 31 -0.19 6.48 -12.12
C ARG A 31 0.41 7.08 -10.83
N LEU A 32 1.63 6.66 -10.45
CA LEU A 32 2.38 7.16 -9.31
C LEU A 32 2.86 8.60 -9.53
N ALA A 33 3.38 8.89 -10.73
CA ALA A 33 3.72 10.26 -11.11
C ALA A 33 2.47 11.15 -11.14
N MET A 34 1.37 10.68 -11.72
CA MET A 34 0.09 11.43 -11.71
C MET A 34 -0.40 11.74 -10.29
N THR A 35 -0.28 10.78 -9.36
CA THR A 35 -0.61 10.96 -7.94
C THR A 35 0.28 12.03 -7.31
N HIS A 36 1.59 11.93 -7.50
CA HIS A 36 2.55 12.88 -6.93
C HIS A 36 2.31 14.30 -7.43
N HIS A 37 2.06 14.49 -8.72
CA HIS A 37 1.74 15.81 -9.27
C HIS A 37 0.45 16.40 -8.68
N LEU A 38 -0.61 15.60 -8.46
CA LEU A 38 -1.80 16.08 -7.76
C LEU A 38 -1.50 16.43 -6.29
N VAL A 39 -0.71 15.63 -5.59
CA VAL A 39 -0.23 15.92 -4.22
C VAL A 39 0.51 17.27 -4.17
N LEU A 40 1.32 17.57 -5.19
CA LEU A 40 1.99 18.87 -5.34
C LEU A 40 0.99 19.99 -5.63
N SER A 41 0.12 19.81 -6.63
CA SER A 41 -0.86 20.82 -7.07
C SER A 41 -1.88 21.19 -5.99
N TYR A 42 -2.23 20.27 -5.10
CA TYR A 42 -3.08 20.53 -3.94
C TYR A 42 -2.34 21.04 -2.71
N ASP A 43 -1.02 21.29 -2.80
CA ASP A 43 -0.19 21.73 -1.68
C ASP A 43 -0.28 20.77 -0.47
N LEU A 44 -0.32 19.46 -0.74
CA LEU A 44 -0.32 18.45 0.32
C LEU A 44 1.09 18.19 0.86
N HIS A 45 2.08 18.22 -0.02
CA HIS A 45 3.51 18.09 0.33
C HIS A 45 3.96 19.10 1.41
N LYS A 46 3.39 20.31 1.41
CA LYS A 46 3.66 21.35 2.43
C LYS A 46 3.29 20.96 3.87
N LYS A 47 2.53 19.87 4.06
CA LYS A 47 2.03 19.39 5.37
C LYS A 47 2.61 18.04 5.78
N MET A 48 3.59 17.51 5.04
CA MET A 48 4.23 16.23 5.30
C MET A 48 5.71 16.27 4.94
N GLU A 49 6.50 15.36 5.48
CA GLU A 49 7.91 15.22 5.12
C GLU A 49 8.03 14.33 3.88
N VAL A 50 8.48 14.91 2.78
CA VAL A 50 8.70 14.17 1.52
C VAL A 50 10.12 13.60 1.51
N TYR A 51 10.21 12.30 1.27
CA TYR A 51 11.46 11.55 1.20
C TYR A 51 11.60 10.88 -0.15
N ARG A 52 12.83 10.90 -0.66
CA ARG A 52 13.23 9.97 -1.70
C ARG A 52 13.57 8.62 -1.06
N PRO A 53 12.88 7.51 -1.41
CA PRO A 53 13.15 6.21 -0.82
C PRO A 53 14.55 5.71 -1.24
N ARG A 54 15.22 4.99 -0.34
CA ARG A 54 16.46 4.30 -0.71
C ARG A 54 16.12 3.14 -1.65
N ARG A 55 17.04 2.81 -2.56
CA ARG A 55 16.94 1.54 -3.32
C ARG A 55 17.28 0.38 -2.39
N SER A 56 16.31 -0.46 -2.08
CA SER A 56 16.56 -1.65 -1.26
C SER A 56 17.63 -2.57 -1.87
N TYR A 57 18.38 -3.23 -1.00
CA TYR A 57 19.41 -4.19 -1.36
C TYR A 57 18.81 -5.60 -1.51
N PRO A 58 19.40 -6.46 -2.36
CA PRO A 58 18.99 -7.85 -2.50
C PRO A 58 18.90 -8.61 -1.16
N VAL A 59 19.84 -8.34 -0.24
CA VAL A 59 19.87 -8.98 1.09
C VAL A 59 18.65 -8.63 1.97
N GLU A 60 18.07 -7.45 1.77
CA GLU A 60 16.83 -7.04 2.45
C GLU A 60 15.64 -7.79 1.84
N MET A 61 15.58 -7.92 0.51
CA MET A 61 14.53 -8.69 -0.16
C MET A 61 14.58 -10.19 0.23
N SER A 62 15.79 -10.73 0.38
CA SER A 62 16.02 -12.12 0.79
C SER A 62 15.70 -12.41 2.26
N GLN A 63 15.32 -11.42 3.07
CA GLN A 63 14.75 -11.69 4.41
C GLN A 63 13.43 -12.47 4.33
N PHE A 64 12.69 -12.32 3.22
CA PHE A 64 11.50 -13.12 2.92
C PHE A 64 11.73 -14.02 1.70
N HIS A 65 12.16 -13.44 0.58
CA HIS A 65 12.25 -14.15 -0.69
C HIS A 65 13.41 -15.13 -0.75
N ALA A 66 13.27 -16.20 -1.55
CA ALA A 66 14.37 -17.10 -1.82
C ALA A 66 15.54 -16.36 -2.49
N GLU A 67 16.77 -16.61 -2.03
CA GLU A 67 17.97 -15.94 -2.55
C GLU A 67 18.16 -16.16 -4.05
N ASP A 68 17.87 -17.38 -4.54
CA ASP A 68 17.97 -17.72 -5.97
C ASP A 68 16.91 -17.03 -6.84
N TYR A 69 15.74 -16.69 -6.27
CA TYR A 69 14.73 -15.89 -6.94
C TYR A 69 15.14 -14.42 -7.04
N VAL A 70 15.62 -13.83 -5.94
CA VAL A 70 16.09 -12.42 -5.92
C VAL A 70 17.31 -12.24 -6.83
N ASP A 71 18.27 -13.17 -6.77
CA ASP A 71 19.45 -13.16 -7.65
C ASP A 71 19.04 -13.24 -9.12
N PHE A 72 18.07 -14.08 -9.46
CA PHE A 72 17.55 -14.18 -10.82
C PHE A 72 16.90 -12.87 -11.29
N LEU A 73 16.00 -12.28 -10.49
CA LEU A 73 15.39 -10.99 -10.82
C LEU A 73 16.43 -9.87 -10.99
N SER A 74 17.54 -9.92 -10.25
CA SER A 74 18.60 -8.92 -10.34
C SER A 74 19.41 -8.96 -11.64
N ARG A 75 19.37 -10.09 -12.36
CA ARG A 75 20.19 -10.34 -13.56
C ARG A 75 19.37 -10.43 -14.85
N ILE A 76 18.10 -10.82 -14.75
CA ILE A 76 17.24 -11.04 -15.90
C ILE A 76 16.93 -9.73 -16.63
N THR A 77 17.03 -9.74 -17.95
CA THR A 77 16.74 -8.60 -18.83
C THR A 77 15.90 -9.05 -20.03
N PRO A 78 15.22 -8.12 -20.72
CA PRO A 78 14.49 -8.47 -21.95
C PRO A 78 15.37 -9.14 -23.01
N ASP A 79 16.66 -8.80 -23.07
CA ASP A 79 17.63 -9.37 -24.02
C ASP A 79 18.03 -10.81 -23.67
N THR A 80 18.05 -11.16 -22.37
CA THR A 80 18.53 -12.47 -21.88
C THR A 80 17.40 -13.47 -21.63
N GLN A 81 16.14 -13.03 -21.65
CA GLN A 81 14.99 -13.86 -21.26
C GLN A 81 14.85 -15.18 -22.05
N GLN A 82 15.25 -15.19 -23.33
CA GLN A 82 15.16 -16.38 -24.18
C GLN A 82 16.07 -17.52 -23.72
N ASP A 83 17.19 -17.19 -23.06
CA ASP A 83 18.16 -18.16 -22.54
C ASP A 83 17.75 -18.71 -21.15
N HIS A 84 16.67 -18.19 -20.56
CA HIS A 84 16.25 -18.45 -19.18
C HIS A 84 14.81 -19.01 -19.07
N THR A 85 14.31 -19.69 -20.11
CA THR A 85 12.90 -20.15 -20.17
C THR A 85 12.52 -21.06 -18.99
N GLU A 86 13.40 -21.97 -18.55
CA GLU A 86 13.12 -22.86 -17.41
C GLU A 86 12.98 -22.09 -16.10
N GLN A 87 13.88 -21.12 -15.84
CA GLN A 87 13.79 -20.26 -14.66
C GLN A 87 12.57 -19.34 -14.71
N MET A 88 12.24 -18.79 -15.89
CA MET A 88 11.03 -17.98 -16.07
C MET A 88 9.77 -18.76 -15.71
N GLN A 89 9.65 -20.00 -16.18
CA GLN A 89 8.53 -20.86 -15.82
C GLN A 89 8.52 -21.18 -14.32
N ARG A 90 9.69 -21.48 -13.73
CA ARG A 90 9.81 -21.78 -12.30
C ARG A 90 9.40 -20.60 -11.41
N TYR A 91 9.73 -19.39 -11.82
CA TYR A 91 9.49 -18.17 -11.06
C TYR A 91 8.23 -17.40 -11.50
N ASN A 92 7.40 -18.04 -12.33
CA ASN A 92 6.13 -17.52 -12.84
C ASN A 92 6.26 -16.14 -13.53
N LEU A 93 7.30 -15.98 -14.33
CA LEU A 93 7.53 -14.79 -15.17
C LEU A 93 7.05 -15.08 -16.60
N GLY A 94 6.23 -14.19 -17.14
CA GLY A 94 5.50 -14.45 -18.38
C GLY A 94 4.51 -13.34 -18.73
N GLU A 95 3.29 -13.70 -19.14
CA GLU A 95 2.29 -12.73 -19.61
C GLU A 95 1.86 -11.74 -18.52
N ASP A 96 1.44 -12.24 -17.35
CA ASP A 96 1.01 -11.38 -16.25
C ASP A 96 2.20 -10.70 -15.56
N CYS A 97 3.34 -11.39 -15.43
CA CYS A 97 4.55 -10.82 -14.81
C CYS A 97 5.68 -10.72 -15.86
N PRO A 98 5.62 -9.73 -16.77
CA PRO A 98 6.58 -9.62 -17.88
C PRO A 98 7.95 -9.13 -17.42
N ILE A 99 8.99 -9.54 -18.15
CA ILE A 99 10.31 -8.95 -18.00
C ILE A 99 10.35 -7.65 -18.82
N PHE A 100 10.73 -6.54 -18.18
CA PHE A 100 10.87 -5.23 -18.81
C PHE A 100 12.14 -4.52 -18.36
N ASP A 101 12.57 -3.51 -19.11
CA ASP A 101 13.76 -2.72 -18.80
C ASP A 101 13.59 -2.01 -17.45
N GLY A 102 14.56 -2.21 -16.54
CA GLY A 102 14.52 -1.62 -15.21
C GLY A 102 13.60 -2.36 -14.21
N LEU A 103 13.15 -3.58 -14.50
CA LEU A 103 12.30 -4.37 -13.59
C LEU A 103 12.86 -4.45 -12.16
N PHE A 104 14.13 -4.77 -12.01
CA PHE A 104 14.71 -4.89 -10.66
C PHE A 104 14.90 -3.54 -9.99
N ASP A 105 15.17 -2.48 -10.75
CA ASP A 105 15.22 -1.12 -10.21
C ASP A 105 13.85 -0.65 -9.70
N PHE A 106 12.78 -0.96 -10.43
CA PHE A 106 11.41 -0.75 -9.98
C PHE A 106 11.14 -1.49 -8.67
N CYS A 107 11.55 -2.76 -8.57
CA CYS A 107 11.44 -3.55 -7.34
C CYS A 107 12.18 -2.92 -6.16
N LYS A 108 13.40 -2.43 -6.39
CA LYS A 108 14.21 -1.81 -5.35
C LYS A 108 13.57 -0.54 -4.80
N LEU A 109 12.96 0.28 -5.66
CA LEU A 109 12.34 1.56 -5.29
C LEU A 109 11.10 1.35 -4.42
N TYR A 110 10.12 0.56 -4.87
CA TYR A 110 8.89 0.39 -4.09
C TYR A 110 9.14 -0.36 -2.79
N THR A 111 10.06 -1.34 -2.81
CA THR A 111 10.42 -2.10 -1.61
C THR A 111 11.13 -1.23 -0.59
N GLY A 112 12.06 -0.39 -1.04
CA GLY A 112 12.79 0.53 -0.17
C GLY A 112 11.86 1.54 0.51
N GLY A 113 10.90 2.11 -0.21
CA GLY A 113 9.93 3.04 0.39
C GLY A 113 9.08 2.41 1.50
N SER A 114 8.71 1.13 1.38
CA SER A 114 7.94 0.42 2.40
C SER A 114 8.80 0.04 3.62
N ILE A 115 10.04 -0.40 3.40
CA ILE A 115 11.00 -0.69 4.48
C ILE A 115 11.38 0.60 5.23
N ASP A 116 11.76 1.66 4.51
CA ASP A 116 12.11 2.95 5.11
C ASP A 116 10.92 3.52 5.92
N GLY A 117 9.70 3.37 5.41
CA GLY A 117 8.48 3.72 6.14
C GLY A 117 8.33 2.94 7.45
N ALA A 118 8.52 1.62 7.42
CA ALA A 118 8.47 0.76 8.62
C ALA A 118 9.57 1.12 9.64
N VAL A 119 10.80 1.37 9.20
CA VAL A 119 11.91 1.82 10.05
C VAL A 119 11.54 3.11 10.77
N ARG A 120 11.02 4.11 10.04
CA ARG A 120 10.61 5.39 10.66
C ARG A 120 9.51 5.24 11.71
N LEU A 121 8.55 4.34 11.48
CA LEU A 121 7.50 4.03 12.45
C LEU A 121 8.08 3.35 13.70
N ASN A 122 8.97 2.36 13.54
CA ASN A 122 9.65 1.68 14.65
C ASN A 122 10.44 2.64 15.56
N HIS A 123 11.11 3.62 14.96
CA HIS A 123 11.89 4.64 15.67
C HIS A 123 11.05 5.82 16.18
N GLY A 124 9.73 5.79 15.96
CA GLY A 124 8.83 6.87 16.35
C GLY A 124 9.19 8.20 15.70
N LEU A 125 9.79 8.19 14.50
CA LEU A 125 10.10 9.38 13.71
C LEU A 125 8.87 9.88 12.94
N SER A 126 7.94 8.98 12.65
CA SER A 126 6.67 9.25 12.00
C SER A 126 5.54 8.57 12.76
N ASP A 127 4.35 9.16 12.71
CA ASP A 127 3.12 8.53 13.19
C ASP A 127 2.42 7.82 12.02
N ILE A 128 2.59 8.34 10.80
CA ILE A 128 2.11 7.75 9.55
C ILE A 128 3.21 7.81 8.48
N ALA A 129 3.40 6.71 7.75
CA ALA A 129 4.28 6.64 6.58
C ALA A 129 3.46 6.27 5.34
N ILE A 130 3.67 6.95 4.22
CA ILE A 130 2.92 6.77 2.97
C ILE A 130 3.90 6.37 1.85
N ASN A 131 3.69 5.19 1.26
CA ASN A 131 4.41 4.75 0.06
C ASN A 131 3.42 4.24 -0.99
N TRP A 132 2.94 5.12 -1.87
CA TRP A 132 2.01 4.73 -2.93
C TRP A 132 2.60 3.78 -3.97
N SER A 133 3.94 3.70 -4.06
CA SER A 133 4.59 2.79 -5.02
C SER A 133 4.56 1.33 -4.59
N GLY A 134 4.47 1.07 -3.28
CA GLY A 134 4.38 -0.27 -2.70
C GLY A 134 2.97 -0.83 -2.69
N GLY A 135 2.77 -1.89 -1.91
CA GLY A 135 1.48 -2.59 -1.80
C GLY A 135 1.33 -3.77 -2.75
N LEU A 136 2.43 -4.36 -3.23
CA LEU A 136 2.44 -5.44 -4.21
C LEU A 136 2.23 -6.80 -3.52
N HIS A 137 0.98 -7.03 -3.12
CA HIS A 137 0.58 -8.08 -2.18
C HIS A 137 0.56 -9.53 -2.72
N HIS A 138 0.64 -9.74 -4.03
CA HIS A 138 0.52 -11.08 -4.64
C HIS A 138 1.85 -11.84 -4.71
N ALA A 139 2.99 -11.14 -4.63
CA ALA A 139 4.30 -11.76 -4.75
C ALA A 139 4.51 -12.84 -3.67
N LYS A 140 4.99 -14.01 -4.09
CA LYS A 140 5.22 -15.16 -3.22
C LYS A 140 6.69 -15.24 -2.82
N LYS A 141 7.00 -16.18 -1.92
CA LYS A 141 8.38 -16.38 -1.45
C LYS A 141 9.37 -16.66 -2.58
N SER A 142 8.96 -17.41 -3.60
CA SER A 142 9.86 -17.90 -4.66
C SER A 142 9.31 -17.72 -6.08
N GLU A 143 8.27 -16.92 -6.28
CA GLU A 143 7.69 -16.67 -7.61
C GLU A 143 6.95 -15.33 -7.66
N ALA A 144 6.89 -14.76 -8.85
CA ALA A 144 6.05 -13.60 -9.13
C ALA A 144 4.57 -14.02 -9.26
N SER A 145 3.64 -13.11 -9.01
CA SER A 145 2.21 -13.37 -9.20
C SER A 145 1.45 -12.05 -9.29
N GLY A 146 0.39 -11.98 -10.11
CA GLY A 146 -0.53 -10.83 -10.14
C GLY A 146 0.17 -9.47 -10.27
N PHE A 147 1.12 -9.35 -11.21
CA PHE A 147 1.92 -8.13 -11.47
C PHE A 147 2.97 -7.80 -10.39
N CYS A 148 3.10 -8.64 -9.36
CA CYS A 148 3.96 -8.46 -8.20
C CYS A 148 5.19 -9.38 -8.25
N TYR A 149 6.37 -8.81 -8.01
CA TYR A 149 7.65 -9.54 -8.06
C TYR A 149 8.26 -9.68 -6.65
N ILE A 150 8.38 -8.58 -5.92
CA ILE A 150 8.84 -8.54 -4.53
C ILE A 150 7.67 -8.11 -3.65
N ASN A 151 7.46 -8.79 -2.53
CA ASN A 151 6.41 -8.49 -1.59
C ASN A 151 6.93 -7.49 -0.55
N ASP A 152 6.83 -6.20 -0.88
CA ASP A 152 7.30 -5.11 -0.02
C ASP A 152 6.54 -5.03 1.32
N LEU A 153 5.29 -5.49 1.34
CA LEU A 153 4.45 -5.52 2.54
C LEU A 153 4.98 -6.54 3.54
N VAL A 154 5.33 -7.75 3.11
CA VAL A 154 5.92 -8.76 3.99
C VAL A 154 7.23 -8.25 4.59
N LEU A 155 8.07 -7.62 3.79
CA LEU A 155 9.34 -7.05 4.24
C LEU A 155 9.14 -5.91 5.26
N ALA A 156 8.20 -5.00 4.99
CA ALA A 156 7.84 -3.93 5.92
C ALA A 156 7.25 -4.48 7.24
N ILE A 157 6.42 -5.52 7.18
CA ILE A 157 5.87 -6.18 8.38
C ILE A 157 6.98 -6.86 9.18
N LEU A 158 7.93 -7.55 8.53
CA LEU A 158 9.10 -8.14 9.20
C LEU A 158 9.93 -7.08 9.92
N GLU A 159 10.09 -5.90 9.32
CA GLU A 159 10.74 -4.77 9.96
C GLU A 159 9.94 -4.29 11.18
N LEU A 160 8.62 -4.07 11.05
CA LEU A 160 7.76 -3.67 12.18
C LEU A 160 7.78 -4.69 13.33
N LEU A 161 7.86 -5.99 13.04
CA LEU A 161 7.90 -7.05 14.04
C LEU A 161 9.17 -7.02 14.92
N LYS A 162 10.18 -6.23 14.59
CA LYS A 162 11.34 -6.00 15.47
C LYS A 162 10.94 -5.24 16.74
N HIS A 163 9.98 -4.32 16.66
CA HIS A 163 9.55 -3.47 17.77
C HIS A 163 8.12 -3.76 18.23
N HIS A 164 7.27 -4.26 17.33
CA HIS A 164 5.85 -4.49 17.58
C HIS A 164 5.57 -5.98 17.81
N PRO A 165 5.03 -6.37 18.98
CA PRO A 165 4.67 -7.76 19.26
C PRO A 165 3.62 -8.30 18.28
N ARG A 166 2.72 -7.42 17.84
CA ARG A 166 1.58 -7.69 16.95
C ARG A 166 1.47 -6.62 15.88
N VAL A 167 1.44 -7.03 14.61
CA VAL A 167 1.24 -6.14 13.46
C VAL A 167 -0.06 -6.52 12.76
N LEU A 168 -0.91 -5.53 12.49
CA LEU A 168 -2.14 -5.75 11.75
C LEU A 168 -1.95 -5.34 10.29
N TYR A 169 -2.17 -6.27 9.37
CA TYR A 169 -2.25 -6.01 7.94
C TYR A 169 -3.71 -5.91 7.49
N ILE A 170 -4.04 -4.84 6.77
CA ILE A 170 -5.38 -4.58 6.23
C ILE A 170 -5.27 -4.35 4.73
N ASP A 171 -6.14 -5.01 3.99
CA ASP A 171 -6.14 -5.00 2.53
C ASP A 171 -7.53 -4.63 1.99
N ILE A 172 -7.60 -3.52 1.26
CA ILE A 172 -8.82 -3.04 0.58
C ILE A 172 -8.69 -3.04 -0.95
N ASP A 173 -7.66 -3.71 -1.49
CA ASP A 173 -7.62 -4.11 -2.89
C ASP A 173 -8.82 -5.00 -3.23
N ILE A 174 -9.26 -4.98 -4.47
CA ILE A 174 -10.36 -5.88 -4.87
C ILE A 174 -9.92 -7.35 -4.89
N HIS A 175 -8.62 -7.62 -5.06
CA HIS A 175 -8.06 -8.96 -5.05
C HIS A 175 -7.68 -9.38 -3.63
N HIS A 176 -7.78 -10.68 -3.35
CA HIS A 176 -7.34 -11.21 -2.07
C HIS A 176 -5.81 -11.02 -1.89
N GLY A 177 -5.39 -10.47 -0.75
CA GLY A 177 -3.99 -10.26 -0.36
C GLY A 177 -3.23 -11.54 -0.01
N ASP A 178 -3.23 -12.48 -0.94
CA ASP A 178 -2.83 -13.86 -0.76
C ASP A 178 -1.33 -14.06 -0.47
N GLY A 179 -0.44 -13.24 -1.02
CA GLY A 179 0.99 -13.33 -0.73
C GLY A 179 1.32 -12.93 0.71
N VAL A 180 0.66 -11.90 1.24
CA VAL A 180 0.83 -11.49 2.65
C VAL A 180 0.16 -12.49 3.60
N GLU A 181 -1.04 -12.97 3.27
CA GLU A 181 -1.72 -14.02 4.03
C GLU A 181 -0.86 -15.30 4.11
N GLU A 182 -0.32 -15.77 2.98
CA GLU A 182 0.51 -16.97 2.95
C GLU A 182 1.79 -16.83 3.77
N ALA A 183 2.45 -15.67 3.71
CA ALA A 183 3.68 -15.40 4.45
C ALA A 183 3.51 -15.49 5.98
N PHE A 184 2.31 -15.16 6.47
CA PHE A 184 2.01 -15.11 7.90
C PHE A 184 0.95 -16.12 8.36
N TYR A 185 0.58 -17.08 7.51
CA TYR A 185 -0.54 -18.00 7.74
C TYR A 185 -0.43 -18.84 9.02
N LEU A 186 0.79 -19.04 9.52
CA LEU A 186 1.11 -19.91 10.67
C LEU A 186 1.52 -19.14 11.94
N THR A 187 1.39 -17.82 11.97
CA THR A 187 1.79 -16.99 13.13
C THR A 187 0.63 -16.16 13.68
N ASP A 188 0.62 -15.94 14.99
CA ASP A 188 -0.31 -15.05 15.68
C ASP A 188 0.24 -13.60 15.81
N ARG A 189 1.52 -13.40 15.51
CA ARG A 189 2.18 -12.09 15.56
C ARG A 189 1.77 -11.14 14.44
N VAL A 190 1.14 -11.66 13.39
CA VAL A 190 0.56 -10.85 12.31
C VAL A 190 -0.86 -11.31 12.08
N MET A 191 -1.81 -10.37 12.10
CA MET A 191 -3.17 -10.62 11.66
C MET A 191 -3.36 -10.03 10.27
N THR A 192 -3.84 -10.83 9.33
CA THR A 192 -4.19 -10.38 7.98
C THR A 192 -5.70 -10.21 7.87
N VAL A 193 -6.17 -9.07 7.37
CA VAL A 193 -7.58 -8.80 7.13
C VAL A 193 -7.78 -8.31 5.71
N SER A 194 -8.49 -9.06 4.88
CA SER A 194 -8.70 -8.72 3.47
C SER A 194 -10.19 -8.65 3.10
N PHE A 195 -10.56 -7.58 2.40
CA PHE A 195 -11.91 -7.36 1.86
C PHE A 195 -11.85 -7.39 0.33
N HIS A 196 -12.27 -8.48 -0.29
CA HIS A 196 -12.02 -8.71 -1.71
C HIS A 196 -13.20 -9.37 -2.41
N LYS A 197 -13.23 -9.30 -3.74
CA LYS A 197 -14.15 -10.10 -4.54
C LYS A 197 -13.77 -11.58 -4.44
N TYR A 198 -14.76 -12.44 -4.23
CA TYR A 198 -14.56 -13.89 -4.20
C TYR A 198 -15.62 -14.63 -5.03
N GLY A 199 -15.21 -15.71 -5.68
CA GLY A 199 -16.06 -16.51 -6.58
C GLY A 199 -15.80 -16.25 -8.07
N ASP A 200 -16.49 -16.99 -8.93
CA ASP A 200 -16.41 -16.86 -10.41
C ASP A 200 -15.00 -16.90 -11.01
N MET A 201 -14.10 -17.67 -10.39
CA MET A 201 -12.68 -17.76 -10.78
C MET A 201 -11.95 -16.40 -10.75
N PHE A 202 -12.44 -15.44 -9.97
CA PHE A 202 -11.75 -14.16 -9.77
C PHE A 202 -10.37 -14.40 -9.15
N PHE A 203 -9.35 -13.75 -9.70
CA PHE A 203 -7.98 -13.86 -9.23
C PHE A 203 -7.87 -13.37 -7.78
N PRO A 204 -7.08 -14.00 -6.89
CA PRO A 204 -6.22 -15.18 -7.10
C PRO A 204 -6.93 -16.54 -6.87
N GLY A 205 -8.23 -16.53 -6.58
CA GLY A 205 -9.01 -17.76 -6.30
C GLY A 205 -8.92 -18.28 -4.85
N THR A 206 -8.24 -17.55 -3.96
CA THR A 206 -8.13 -17.81 -2.52
C THR A 206 -8.90 -16.74 -1.72
N GLY A 207 -8.87 -16.80 -0.38
CA GLY A 207 -9.55 -15.83 0.48
C GLY A 207 -10.99 -16.22 0.83
N ALA A 208 -11.30 -17.52 0.87
CA ALA A 208 -12.62 -17.96 1.28
C ALA A 208 -12.88 -17.60 2.75
N LEU A 209 -14.15 -17.44 3.13
CA LEU A 209 -14.57 -17.17 4.51
C LEU A 209 -14.06 -18.21 5.54
N LYS A 210 -13.75 -19.42 5.08
CA LYS A 210 -13.23 -20.54 5.89
C LYS A 210 -11.70 -20.57 6.00
N ASP A 211 -11.01 -19.76 5.20
CA ASP A 211 -9.56 -19.65 5.20
C ASP A 211 -9.19 -18.74 6.38
N VAL A 212 -8.87 -19.36 7.51
CA VAL A 212 -8.71 -18.67 8.80
C VAL A 212 -7.32 -18.82 9.40
N GLY A 213 -6.31 -19.19 8.60
CA GLY A 213 -4.97 -19.48 9.10
C GLY A 213 -4.82 -20.91 9.62
N GLY A 214 -3.57 -21.29 9.92
CA GLY A 214 -3.19 -22.62 10.41
C GLY A 214 -2.27 -22.56 11.62
N ASP A 215 -2.17 -23.67 12.36
CA ASP A 215 -1.31 -23.78 13.55
C ASP A 215 -1.55 -22.60 14.54
N ALA A 216 -0.51 -21.93 15.01
CA ALA A 216 -0.61 -20.75 15.87
C ALA A 216 -1.32 -19.56 15.20
N GLY A 217 -1.28 -19.48 13.86
CA GLY A 217 -1.97 -18.45 13.07
C GLY A 217 -3.47 -18.69 12.85
N LYS A 218 -4.03 -19.78 13.39
CA LYS A 218 -5.46 -20.03 13.28
C LYS A 218 -6.28 -18.93 13.98
N TYR A 219 -7.26 -18.39 13.26
CA TYR A 219 -8.07 -17.20 13.54
C TYR A 219 -7.36 -15.85 13.38
N TYR A 220 -6.10 -15.83 12.91
CA TYR A 220 -5.35 -14.60 12.60
C TYR A 220 -5.34 -14.26 11.10
N SER A 221 -5.95 -15.08 10.25
CA SER A 221 -6.33 -14.70 8.89
C SER A 221 -7.84 -14.45 8.82
N VAL A 222 -8.23 -13.23 8.45
CA VAL A 222 -9.62 -12.78 8.43
C VAL A 222 -10.01 -12.38 7.01
N ASN A 223 -10.76 -13.26 6.36
CA ASN A 223 -11.22 -13.03 5.00
C ASN A 223 -12.67 -12.58 4.96
N VAL A 224 -12.92 -11.48 4.24
CA VAL A 224 -14.24 -10.91 4.02
C VAL A 224 -14.57 -10.99 2.52
N PRO A 225 -15.04 -12.16 2.04
CA PRO A 225 -15.40 -12.34 0.63
C PRO A 225 -16.66 -11.54 0.28
N LEU A 226 -16.60 -10.82 -0.83
CA LEU A 226 -17.64 -9.95 -1.34
C LEU A 226 -17.97 -10.29 -2.81
N LEU A 227 -19.09 -9.77 -3.30
CA LEU A 227 -19.60 -9.97 -4.64
C LEU A 227 -19.52 -8.67 -5.47
N ASP A 228 -19.86 -8.76 -6.75
CA ASP A 228 -19.84 -7.63 -7.68
C ASP A 228 -20.71 -6.46 -7.22
N GLY A 229 -20.31 -5.26 -7.63
CA GLY A 229 -21.09 -4.04 -7.46
C GLY A 229 -21.18 -3.54 -6.02
N MET A 230 -20.29 -3.98 -5.13
CA MET A 230 -20.22 -3.46 -3.77
C MET A 230 -20.20 -1.92 -3.75
N ASP A 231 -21.11 -1.33 -2.99
CA ASP A 231 -21.27 0.12 -2.86
C ASP A 231 -20.66 0.67 -1.56
N ASP A 232 -20.52 2.00 -1.50
CA ASP A 232 -19.93 2.70 -0.35
C ASP A 232 -20.65 2.38 0.97
N ALA A 233 -21.99 2.26 0.96
CA ALA A 233 -22.77 2.09 2.16
C ALA A 233 -22.59 0.69 2.77
N GLY A 234 -22.61 -0.34 1.93
CA GLY A 234 -22.35 -1.73 2.30
C GLY A 234 -20.92 -1.91 2.78
N PHE A 235 -19.94 -1.42 2.00
CA PHE A 235 -18.53 -1.56 2.32
C PHE A 235 -18.17 -0.85 3.62
N ARG A 236 -18.59 0.40 3.80
CA ARG A 236 -18.39 1.17 5.04
C ARG A 236 -18.97 0.45 6.25
N ALA A 237 -20.16 -0.13 6.13
CA ALA A 237 -20.84 -0.78 7.26
C ALA A 237 -20.12 -2.06 7.69
N ILE A 238 -19.72 -2.92 6.75
CA ILE A 238 -19.01 -4.16 7.06
C ILE A 238 -17.58 -3.89 7.52
N PHE A 239 -16.85 -3.01 6.83
CA PHE A 239 -15.47 -2.64 7.16
C PHE A 239 -15.37 -2.12 8.60
N LYS A 240 -16.15 -1.08 8.95
CA LYS A 240 -16.10 -0.51 10.30
C LYS A 240 -16.48 -1.51 11.39
N SER A 241 -17.44 -2.40 11.11
CA SER A 241 -17.85 -3.42 12.08
C SER A 241 -16.72 -4.41 12.33
N VAL A 242 -16.16 -4.99 11.27
CA VAL A 242 -15.09 -5.99 11.35
C VAL A 242 -13.83 -5.37 11.95
N MET A 243 -13.41 -4.21 11.44
CA MET A 243 -12.17 -3.57 11.89
C MET A 243 -12.23 -3.07 13.32
N GLN A 244 -13.39 -2.58 13.79
CA GLN A 244 -13.55 -2.28 15.22
C GLN A 244 -13.31 -3.52 16.07
N LYS A 245 -13.93 -4.65 15.71
CA LYS A 245 -13.78 -5.90 16.47
C LYS A 245 -12.35 -6.40 16.43
N VAL A 246 -11.68 -6.33 15.27
CA VAL A 246 -10.26 -6.68 15.11
C VAL A 246 -9.38 -5.85 16.05
N MET A 247 -9.53 -4.53 16.06
CA MET A 247 -8.75 -3.65 16.93
C MET A 247 -9.00 -3.94 18.42
N ASP A 248 -10.25 -4.24 18.80
CA ASP A 248 -10.60 -4.56 20.18
C ASP A 248 -9.95 -5.86 20.69
N VAL A 249 -9.87 -6.90 19.84
CA VAL A 249 -9.37 -8.23 20.22
C VAL A 249 -7.87 -8.42 20.00
N TYR A 250 -7.36 -7.93 18.86
CA TYR A 250 -5.98 -8.16 18.44
C TYR A 250 -5.02 -7.14 19.03
N GLN A 251 -5.48 -5.90 19.27
CA GLN A 251 -4.69 -4.82 19.88
C GLN A 251 -3.29 -4.69 19.25
N PRO A 252 -3.19 -4.40 17.94
CA PRO A 252 -1.91 -4.31 17.25
C PRO A 252 -1.07 -3.13 17.75
N GLY A 253 0.26 -3.28 17.68
CA GLY A 253 1.21 -2.21 17.96
C GLY A 253 1.56 -1.35 16.73
N ALA A 254 1.32 -1.87 15.52
CA ALA A 254 1.47 -1.17 14.25
C ALA A 254 0.45 -1.70 13.23
N VAL A 255 0.07 -0.87 12.27
CA VAL A 255 -0.86 -1.20 11.18
C VAL A 255 -0.18 -0.96 9.83
N VAL A 256 -0.35 -1.92 8.92
CA VAL A 256 -0.05 -1.75 7.49
C VAL A 256 -1.39 -1.79 6.74
N LEU A 257 -1.73 -0.70 6.05
CA LEU A 257 -2.95 -0.56 5.27
C LEU A 257 -2.60 -0.46 3.78
N GLN A 258 -2.89 -1.52 3.05
CA GLN A 258 -2.81 -1.56 1.59
C GLN A 258 -4.08 -0.92 1.03
N CYS A 259 -3.93 0.09 0.17
CA CYS A 259 -5.02 0.87 -0.41
C CYS A 259 -5.14 0.63 -1.93
N GLY A 260 -5.29 -0.64 -2.34
CA GLY A 260 -5.52 -1.03 -3.72
C GLY A 260 -6.74 -0.32 -4.33
N ALA A 261 -6.49 0.50 -5.35
CA ALA A 261 -7.49 1.40 -5.92
C ALA A 261 -8.31 0.77 -7.06
N ASP A 262 -8.16 -0.53 -7.30
CA ASP A 262 -9.00 -1.30 -8.24
C ASP A 262 -10.34 -1.73 -7.65
N SER A 263 -10.55 -1.53 -6.35
CA SER A 263 -11.87 -1.62 -5.71
C SER A 263 -12.79 -0.41 -6.03
N LEU A 264 -12.28 0.61 -6.73
CA LEU A 264 -13.06 1.76 -7.18
C LEU A 264 -14.01 1.43 -8.34
N ALA A 265 -15.10 2.21 -8.42
CA ALA A 265 -15.98 2.21 -9.57
C ALA A 265 -15.23 2.57 -10.86
N ALA A 266 -15.64 1.93 -11.96
CA ALA A 266 -15.06 2.10 -13.29
C ALA A 266 -13.54 1.80 -13.37
N ASP A 267 -13.04 0.93 -12.49
CA ASP A 267 -11.74 0.31 -12.70
C ASP A 267 -11.76 -0.60 -13.96
N ARG A 268 -10.59 -0.79 -14.59
CA ARG A 268 -10.46 -1.58 -15.81
C ARG A 268 -10.56 -3.10 -15.54
N LEU A 269 -10.13 -3.57 -14.37
CA LEU A 269 -10.14 -4.98 -13.98
C LEU A 269 -11.14 -5.26 -12.85
N GLY A 270 -11.27 -4.33 -11.90
CA GLY A 270 -12.17 -4.45 -10.77
C GLY A 270 -13.65 -4.26 -11.14
N CYS A 271 -14.52 -4.89 -10.35
CA CYS A 271 -15.97 -4.85 -10.54
C CYS A 271 -16.74 -4.46 -9.27
N PHE A 272 -16.08 -3.74 -8.36
CA PHE A 272 -16.76 -3.00 -7.29
C PHE A 272 -17.27 -1.65 -7.80
N ASN A 273 -18.00 -0.93 -6.94
CA ASN A 273 -18.64 0.33 -7.28
C ASN A 273 -18.34 1.43 -6.24
N LEU A 274 -17.14 1.40 -5.65
CA LEU A 274 -16.74 2.36 -4.61
C LEU A 274 -16.37 3.73 -5.18
N THR A 275 -16.71 4.78 -4.44
CA THR A 275 -16.25 6.14 -4.73
C THR A 275 -14.97 6.47 -3.96
N LEU A 276 -14.39 7.65 -4.25
CA LEU A 276 -13.25 8.15 -3.47
C LEU A 276 -13.59 8.31 -1.98
N ASP A 277 -14.83 8.71 -1.66
CA ASP A 277 -15.29 8.87 -0.28
C ASP A 277 -15.45 7.52 0.43
N GLY A 278 -16.05 6.54 -0.25
CA GLY A 278 -16.21 5.19 0.28
C GLY A 278 -14.87 4.50 0.55
N HIS A 279 -13.91 4.66 -0.35
CA HIS A 279 -12.57 4.12 -0.20
C HIS A 279 -11.81 4.82 0.95
N ALA A 280 -11.75 6.16 0.92
CA ALA A 280 -11.04 6.94 1.93
C ALA A 280 -11.67 6.87 3.33
N ASP A 281 -12.93 6.45 3.48
CA ASP A 281 -13.54 6.17 4.78
C ASP A 281 -12.81 5.06 5.54
N CYS A 282 -12.18 4.12 4.84
CA CYS A 282 -11.38 3.06 5.44
C CYS A 282 -10.13 3.65 6.08
N VAL A 283 -9.39 4.47 5.33
CA VAL A 283 -8.23 5.22 5.79
C VAL A 283 -8.58 6.12 6.98
N LYS A 284 -9.65 6.92 6.86
CA LYS A 284 -10.14 7.81 7.93
C LYS A 284 -10.59 7.05 9.17
N PHE A 285 -11.08 5.81 9.03
CA PHE A 285 -11.47 4.99 10.16
C PHE A 285 -10.24 4.45 10.89
N MET A 286 -9.27 3.90 10.15
CA MET A 286 -8.06 3.32 10.73
C MET A 286 -7.15 4.36 11.37
N LYS A 287 -7.05 5.57 10.80
CA LYS A 287 -6.29 6.68 11.38
C LYS A 287 -6.69 6.98 12.84
N ARG A 288 -7.98 6.85 13.19
CA ARG A 288 -8.51 7.22 14.52
C ARG A 288 -7.99 6.38 15.68
N PHE A 289 -7.44 5.20 15.39
CA PHE A 289 -6.91 4.32 16.43
C PHE A 289 -5.56 4.80 16.98
N ASN A 290 -4.90 5.78 16.33
CA ASN A 290 -3.64 6.38 16.78
C ASN A 290 -2.55 5.33 17.06
N VAL A 291 -2.44 4.36 16.16
CA VAL A 291 -1.39 3.33 16.13
C VAL A 291 -0.50 3.64 14.92
N PRO A 292 0.84 3.46 15.01
CA PRO A 292 1.75 3.64 13.87
C PRO A 292 1.19 3.01 12.60
N LEU A 293 1.05 3.81 11.54
CA LEU A 293 0.31 3.44 10.33
C LEU A 293 1.20 3.57 9.08
N LEU A 294 1.52 2.45 8.46
CA LEU A 294 2.09 2.41 7.11
C LEU A 294 0.94 2.31 6.10
N VAL A 295 0.86 3.24 5.17
CA VAL A 295 -0.13 3.26 4.09
C VAL A 295 0.58 3.03 2.78
N THR A 296 0.14 2.04 2.01
CA THR A 296 0.73 1.71 0.71
C THR A 296 -0.29 1.80 -0.42
N GLY A 297 0.19 1.76 -1.65
CA GLY A 297 -0.65 1.61 -2.83
C GLY A 297 -1.22 0.20 -2.97
N GLY A 298 -1.11 -0.35 -4.18
CA GLY A 298 -1.76 -1.60 -4.55
C GLY A 298 -2.19 -1.63 -6.01
N GLY A 299 -3.22 -2.40 -6.33
CA GLY A 299 -3.89 -2.42 -7.62
C GLY A 299 -4.52 -1.07 -8.00
N GLY A 300 -5.14 -1.03 -9.19
CA GLY A 300 -5.77 0.16 -9.75
C GLY A 300 -5.33 0.44 -11.19
N TYR A 301 -6.27 0.31 -12.12
CA TYR A 301 -5.98 0.17 -13.55
C TYR A 301 -6.70 1.21 -14.42
N THR A 302 -7.54 2.05 -13.82
CA THR A 302 -7.96 3.34 -14.38
C THR A 302 -7.09 4.45 -13.78
N LYS A 303 -5.92 4.73 -14.39
CA LYS A 303 -4.85 5.58 -13.84
C LYS A 303 -5.29 6.96 -13.29
N SER A 304 -6.26 7.62 -13.94
CA SER A 304 -6.79 8.91 -13.48
C SER A 304 -7.66 8.78 -12.22
N ASN A 305 -8.34 7.64 -12.01
CA ASN A 305 -9.05 7.34 -10.77
C ASN A 305 -8.06 7.05 -9.64
N VAL A 306 -7.01 6.26 -9.92
CA VAL A 306 -5.96 5.95 -8.95
C VAL A 306 -5.30 7.22 -8.41
N ALA A 307 -4.87 8.11 -9.32
CA ALA A 307 -4.24 9.37 -8.94
C ALA A 307 -5.13 10.22 -8.03
N ARG A 308 -6.43 10.29 -8.35
CA ARG A 308 -7.41 11.01 -7.53
C ARG A 308 -7.66 10.33 -6.19
N CYS A 309 -7.75 9.01 -6.15
CA CYS A 309 -7.95 8.25 -4.92
C CYS A 309 -6.82 8.47 -3.92
N TRP A 310 -5.59 8.16 -4.30
CA TRP A 310 -4.45 8.29 -3.41
C TRP A 310 -4.15 9.74 -3.02
N THR A 311 -4.45 10.72 -3.89
CA THR A 311 -4.40 12.15 -3.51
C THR A 311 -5.45 12.47 -2.44
N TYR A 312 -6.69 11.99 -2.63
CA TYR A 312 -7.78 12.20 -1.69
C TYR A 312 -7.52 11.53 -0.33
N GLU A 313 -6.92 10.35 -0.34
CA GLU A 313 -6.50 9.64 0.87
C GLU A 313 -5.31 10.30 1.56
N THR A 314 -4.33 10.81 0.80
CA THR A 314 -3.24 11.63 1.36
C THR A 314 -3.83 12.85 2.07
N ALA A 315 -4.80 13.53 1.47
CA ALA A 315 -5.49 14.65 2.11
C ALA A 315 -6.29 14.22 3.35
N ALA A 316 -6.92 13.05 3.33
CA ALA A 316 -7.61 12.48 4.47
C ALA A 316 -6.66 12.18 5.64
N LEU A 317 -5.45 11.67 5.36
CA LEU A 317 -4.40 11.46 6.34
C LEU A 317 -3.89 12.78 6.92
N LEU A 318 -3.85 13.85 6.13
CA LEU A 318 -3.46 15.20 6.54
C LEU A 318 -4.60 16.01 7.20
N ASP A 319 -5.78 15.42 7.41
CA ASP A 319 -7.01 16.11 7.85
C ASP A 319 -7.35 17.35 7.00
N LYS A 320 -7.02 17.32 5.70
CA LYS A 320 -7.26 18.42 4.75
C LYS A 320 -8.43 18.08 3.84
N THR A 321 -9.43 18.96 3.80
CA THR A 321 -10.50 18.91 2.80
C THR A 321 -9.98 19.45 1.48
N LEU A 322 -10.12 18.68 0.40
CA LEU A 322 -9.75 19.12 -0.95
C LEU A 322 -10.88 19.92 -1.61
N SER A 323 -10.51 20.85 -2.48
CA SER A 323 -11.44 21.40 -3.47
C SER A 323 -11.87 20.29 -4.43
N THR A 324 -13.16 20.30 -4.80
CA THR A 324 -13.68 19.40 -5.84
C THR A 324 -13.05 19.69 -7.21
N ASP A 325 -12.63 20.93 -7.46
CA ASP A 325 -11.90 21.32 -8.66
C ASP A 325 -10.43 20.91 -8.54
N ILE A 326 -9.94 20.18 -9.55
CA ILE A 326 -8.52 19.84 -9.69
C ILE A 326 -7.78 21.13 -10.09
N PRO A 327 -6.77 21.57 -9.32
CA PRO A 327 -5.97 22.73 -9.69
C PRO A 327 -5.31 22.54 -11.05
N GLU A 328 -5.27 23.60 -11.85
CA GLU A 328 -4.49 23.59 -13.10
C GLU A 328 -3.01 23.37 -12.80
N HIS A 329 -2.37 22.53 -13.60
CA HIS A 329 -0.95 22.21 -13.49
C HIS A 329 -0.41 21.73 -14.84
N ASP A 330 0.88 21.93 -15.06
CA ASP A 330 1.49 21.73 -16.39
C ASP A 330 1.55 20.26 -16.82
N PHE A 331 1.58 19.33 -15.86
CA PHE A 331 1.79 17.90 -16.11
C PHE A 331 0.52 17.10 -15.88
N TYR A 332 0.04 16.39 -16.90
CA TYR A 332 -1.07 15.43 -16.81
C TYR A 332 -2.47 16.02 -16.57
N TYR A 333 -2.65 17.34 -16.45
CA TYR A 333 -3.97 17.94 -16.21
C TYR A 333 -5.06 17.51 -17.21
N GLU A 334 -4.69 17.39 -18.49
CA GLU A 334 -5.57 16.94 -19.58
C GLU A 334 -6.11 15.50 -19.37
N TYR A 335 -5.47 14.67 -18.55
CA TYR A 335 -6.00 13.34 -18.21
C TYR A 335 -7.26 13.37 -17.36
N TYR A 336 -7.66 14.55 -16.86
CA TYR A 336 -8.87 14.74 -16.07
C TYR A 336 -9.99 15.45 -16.85
N ALA A 337 -9.80 15.71 -18.15
CA ALA A 337 -10.78 16.41 -18.97
C ALA A 337 -12.10 15.62 -19.12
N ASP A 338 -12.01 14.29 -19.22
CA ASP A 338 -13.15 13.36 -19.35
C ASP A 338 -14.08 13.40 -18.13
N VAL A 339 -13.52 13.71 -16.96
CA VAL A 339 -14.23 13.87 -15.68
C VAL A 339 -14.51 15.32 -15.32
N GLY A 340 -14.27 16.26 -16.25
CA GLY A 340 -14.50 17.69 -16.07
C GLY A 340 -13.61 18.34 -15.01
N TYR A 341 -12.38 17.84 -14.85
CA TYR A 341 -11.39 18.32 -13.90
C TYR A 341 -11.87 18.24 -12.45
N LYS A 342 -12.63 17.19 -12.10
CA LYS A 342 -13.20 17.00 -10.76
C LYS A 342 -12.53 15.87 -9.97
N MET A 343 -12.28 16.14 -8.68
CA MET A 343 -11.86 15.19 -7.67
C MET A 343 -13.04 14.30 -7.21
N LYS A 344 -13.60 13.52 -8.14
CA LYS A 344 -14.71 12.59 -7.86
C LYS A 344 -14.69 11.37 -8.76
N VAL A 345 -15.04 10.21 -8.22
CA VAL A 345 -15.36 9.01 -8.97
C VAL A 345 -16.86 8.75 -8.81
N GLN A 346 -17.57 8.63 -9.93
CA GLN A 346 -19.00 8.39 -9.91
C GLN A 346 -19.28 6.89 -9.92
N PRO A 347 -20.21 6.40 -9.09
CA PRO A 347 -20.71 5.04 -9.19
C PRO A 347 -21.26 4.78 -10.59
N THR A 348 -21.04 3.56 -11.06
CA THR A 348 -21.56 3.07 -12.32
C THR A 348 -22.99 2.54 -12.13
N ASN A 349 -23.85 2.74 -13.12
CA ASN A 349 -25.23 2.24 -13.12
C ASN A 349 -25.39 0.88 -13.82
N TYR A 350 -24.32 0.37 -14.45
CA TYR A 350 -24.36 -0.86 -15.25
C TYR A 350 -23.91 -2.10 -14.47
N ILE A 351 -23.33 -1.94 -13.28
CA ILE A 351 -22.98 -3.04 -12.37
C ILE A 351 -24.07 -3.10 -11.29
N GLU A 352 -24.76 -4.23 -11.19
CA GLU A 352 -25.72 -4.49 -10.12
C GLU A 352 -24.97 -4.85 -8.83
N ASN A 353 -25.41 -4.31 -7.68
CA ASN A 353 -24.85 -4.70 -6.39
C ASN A 353 -25.42 -6.06 -5.95
N LEU A 354 -24.61 -7.12 -6.07
CA LEU A 354 -24.98 -8.48 -5.71
C LEU A 354 -24.84 -8.75 -4.21
N ASN A 355 -24.27 -7.81 -3.44
CA ASN A 355 -24.07 -7.91 -2.00
C ASN A 355 -25.36 -7.57 -1.24
N THR A 356 -26.34 -8.48 -1.28
CA THR A 356 -27.59 -8.29 -0.54
C THR A 356 -27.31 -8.08 0.96
N LYS A 357 -28.20 -7.34 1.63
CA LYS A 357 -28.08 -7.11 3.09
C LYS A 357 -27.96 -8.42 3.87
N THR A 358 -28.71 -9.45 3.48
CA THR A 358 -28.66 -10.78 4.10
C THR A 358 -27.26 -11.39 3.93
N TYR A 359 -26.73 -11.44 2.71
CA TYR A 359 -25.39 -11.96 2.44
C TYR A 359 -24.31 -11.25 3.29
N LEU A 360 -24.34 -9.91 3.34
CA LEU A 360 -23.38 -9.15 4.14
C LEU A 360 -23.54 -9.38 5.64
N GLN A 361 -24.76 -9.60 6.14
CA GLN A 361 -24.95 -9.97 7.54
C GLN A 361 -24.40 -11.37 7.83
N ASP A 362 -24.60 -12.33 6.93
CA ASP A 362 -24.12 -13.71 7.10
C ASP A 362 -22.59 -13.77 7.11
N VAL A 363 -21.94 -13.11 6.13
CA VAL A 363 -20.47 -12.98 6.09
C VAL A 363 -19.96 -12.32 7.36
N LYS A 364 -20.54 -11.16 7.75
CA LYS A 364 -20.15 -10.46 8.97
C LYS A 364 -20.33 -11.34 10.20
N GLN A 365 -21.44 -12.06 10.32
CA GLN A 365 -21.69 -12.92 11.48
C GLN A 365 -20.61 -14.00 11.61
N GLN A 366 -20.27 -14.68 10.53
CA GLN A 366 -19.24 -15.71 10.54
C GLN A 366 -17.85 -15.13 10.88
N VAL A 367 -17.50 -13.97 10.32
CA VAL A 367 -16.25 -13.27 10.67
C VAL A 367 -16.23 -12.93 12.17
N MET A 368 -17.34 -12.41 12.70
CA MET A 368 -17.46 -12.08 14.13
C MET A 368 -17.37 -13.31 15.02
N GLU A 369 -17.87 -14.46 14.59
CA GLU A 369 -17.74 -15.74 15.29
C GLU A 369 -16.29 -16.23 15.29
N ASN A 370 -15.59 -16.12 14.16
CA ASN A 370 -14.16 -16.44 14.08
C ASN A 370 -13.33 -15.54 15.02
N LEU A 371 -13.59 -14.22 15.02
CA LEU A 371 -12.91 -13.26 15.91
C LEU A 371 -13.24 -13.47 17.40
N ARG A 372 -14.35 -14.14 17.74
CA ARG A 372 -14.65 -14.52 19.14
C ARG A 372 -13.84 -15.73 19.61
N ALA A 373 -13.33 -16.55 18.69
CA ALA A 373 -12.51 -17.71 19.02
C ALA A 373 -11.09 -17.34 19.46
N LEU A 374 -10.67 -16.09 19.22
CA LEU A 374 -9.42 -15.56 19.75
C LEU A 374 -9.52 -15.41 21.27
N GLU A 375 -8.80 -16.24 22.02
CA GLU A 375 -8.48 -15.98 23.41
C GLU A 375 -7.60 -14.72 23.43
N HIS A 376 -8.19 -13.59 23.84
CA HIS A 376 -7.61 -12.27 24.14
C HIS A 376 -6.08 -12.14 23.95
N ALA A 377 -5.63 -11.18 23.13
CA ALA A 377 -4.23 -10.78 22.84
C ALA A 377 -3.13 -11.74 23.37
N PRO A 378 -2.57 -12.63 22.52
CA PRO A 378 -1.57 -13.61 22.95
C PRO A 378 -0.34 -12.90 23.55
N GLY A 379 0.18 -13.48 24.63
CA GLY A 379 1.40 -13.00 25.28
C GLY A 379 2.63 -13.31 24.42
N VAL A 380 3.46 -12.32 24.15
CA VAL A 380 4.69 -12.50 23.37
C VAL A 380 5.88 -12.71 24.32
N GLY A 381 6.65 -13.78 24.11
CA GLY A 381 7.89 -14.03 24.86
C GLY A 381 8.98 -13.01 24.52
N MET A 382 9.88 -12.73 25.45
CA MET A 382 11.01 -11.84 25.19
C MET A 382 11.96 -12.45 24.14
N HIS A 383 12.30 -11.68 23.11
CA HIS A 383 13.32 -12.02 22.12
C HIS A 383 14.32 -10.87 21.96
N GLU A 384 15.58 -11.19 21.63
CA GLU A 384 16.55 -10.19 21.19
C GLU A 384 16.08 -9.61 19.85
N VAL A 385 16.06 -8.27 19.75
CA VAL A 385 15.66 -7.55 18.54
C VAL A 385 16.77 -7.73 17.50
N PRO A 386 16.51 -8.36 16.34
CA PRO A 386 17.49 -8.39 15.25
C PRO A 386 17.88 -6.96 14.84
N PRO A 387 19.09 -6.73 14.32
CA PRO A 387 19.46 -5.43 13.79
C PRO A 387 18.43 -4.91 12.77
N ASP A 388 18.22 -3.60 12.73
CA ASP A 388 17.40 -2.95 11.70
C ASP A 388 17.86 -3.40 10.31
N SER A 389 16.94 -3.43 9.35
CA SER A 389 17.32 -3.64 7.95
C SER A 389 18.33 -2.55 7.63
N MET A 390 19.55 -2.96 7.24
CA MET A 390 20.74 -2.11 7.35
C MET A 390 20.44 -0.69 6.87
N ILE A 391 20.40 0.25 7.81
CA ILE A 391 20.87 1.60 7.55
C ILE A 391 22.38 1.43 7.73
N PRO A 392 23.19 1.32 6.67
CA PRO A 392 24.63 1.36 6.89
C PRO A 392 24.92 2.65 7.67
N GLU A 393 25.84 2.60 8.64
CA GLU A 393 26.58 3.80 9.03
C GLU A 393 27.30 4.26 7.76
N PHE A 394 26.61 5.07 6.98
CA PHE A 394 26.96 5.35 5.61
C PHE A 394 27.99 6.47 5.62
N ASP A 395 29.25 6.12 5.41
CA ASP A 395 30.28 7.10 5.08
C ASP A 395 30.03 7.56 3.64
N GLU A 396 29.27 8.65 3.48
CA GLU A 396 28.97 9.28 2.19
C GLU A 396 30.24 9.60 1.38
N ASP A 397 31.42 9.66 2.02
CA ASP A 397 32.70 9.91 1.35
C ASP A 397 33.22 8.72 0.54
N GLU A 398 32.71 7.49 0.75
CA GLU A 398 33.07 6.30 -0.04
C GLU A 398 32.28 6.15 -1.36
N LEU A 399 31.23 6.96 -1.57
CA LEU A 399 30.49 6.98 -2.84
C LEU A 399 31.22 7.75 -3.93
N ASN A 400 30.99 7.32 -5.18
CA ASN A 400 31.28 8.11 -6.38
C ASN A 400 30.66 9.52 -6.18
N PRO A 401 31.40 10.63 -6.41
CA PRO A 401 30.87 11.99 -6.28
C PRO A 401 29.54 12.25 -7.01
N ASP A 402 29.27 11.51 -8.09
CA ASP A 402 28.02 11.59 -8.85
C ASP A 402 26.86 10.76 -8.24
N GLU A 403 27.14 9.91 -7.25
CA GLU A 403 26.18 9.07 -6.52
C GLU A 403 25.92 9.57 -5.09
N ARG A 404 26.65 10.60 -4.62
CA ARG A 404 26.51 11.20 -3.29
C ARG A 404 25.11 11.82 -3.13
N TYR A 405 24.21 11.11 -2.45
CA TYR A 405 22.99 11.71 -1.90
C TYR A 405 23.31 12.28 -0.52
N GLY A 406 23.87 13.49 -0.51
CA GLY A 406 24.31 14.16 0.70
C GLY A 406 23.18 14.50 1.67
N GLY A 407 23.45 14.25 2.96
CA GLY A 407 22.67 14.70 4.10
C GLY A 407 22.14 16.14 3.98
N ALA A 408 20.95 16.34 4.54
CA ALA A 408 20.10 17.52 4.40
C ALA A 408 19.50 17.80 3.00
N ALA A 409 19.98 17.16 1.92
CA ALA A 409 19.45 17.36 0.56
C ALA A 409 18.37 16.33 0.13
N GLY A 410 18.12 15.29 0.94
CA GLY A 410 17.03 14.32 0.71
C GLY A 410 15.67 14.71 1.31
N MET A 411 15.56 15.91 1.87
CA MET A 411 14.33 16.49 2.42
C MET A 411 14.02 17.79 1.67
N ASP A 412 12.89 17.87 0.98
CA ASP A 412 12.34 19.17 0.58
C ASP A 412 11.83 19.87 1.85
N LYS A 413 12.67 20.69 2.50
CA LYS A 413 12.29 21.40 3.73
C LYS A 413 11.53 22.68 3.43
N LEU A 414 10.24 22.68 3.80
CA LEU A 414 9.50 23.71 4.56
C LEU A 414 8.09 23.14 4.83
N VAL A 415 7.85 22.63 6.05
CA VAL A 415 6.50 22.23 6.48
C VAL A 415 5.83 23.46 7.07
N PHE A 416 4.77 23.94 6.42
CA PHE A 416 4.10 25.19 6.81
C PHE A 416 3.09 24.92 7.94
N GLY A 417 3.18 25.72 9.01
CA GLY A 417 2.20 25.73 10.08
C GLY A 417 0.87 26.34 9.62
N ASP A 418 -0.26 25.91 10.19
CA ASP A 418 -1.57 26.53 9.88
C ASP A 418 -1.66 28.00 10.35
N ASP A 419 -0.68 28.45 11.15
CA ASP A 419 -0.54 29.80 11.68
C ASP A 419 0.41 30.69 10.83
N GLU A 420 1.01 30.14 9.76
CA GLU A 420 1.93 30.86 8.89
C GLU A 420 1.18 31.51 7.72
N PHE A 421 0.70 32.74 7.93
CA PHE A 421 0.18 33.59 6.87
C PHE A 421 1.34 34.24 6.10
N TYR A 422 1.87 33.56 5.09
CA TYR A 422 2.69 34.19 4.06
C TYR A 422 1.84 34.43 2.81
N GLU A 423 1.28 35.64 2.69
CA GLU A 423 0.67 36.13 1.47
C GLU A 423 1.69 37.01 0.73
N ASP A 424 2.38 36.47 -0.28
CA ASP A 424 3.22 37.17 -1.28
C ASP A 424 4.72 37.42 -0.94
N ASP A 425 5.55 37.44 -1.99
CA ASP A 425 7.02 37.64 -2.00
C ASP A 425 7.45 39.09 -1.62
N LYS A 426 6.60 39.83 -0.90
CA LYS A 426 6.81 41.24 -0.55
C LYS A 426 6.96 41.52 0.94
N ASP A 427 6.81 40.53 1.80
CA ASP A 427 7.11 40.68 3.22
C ASP A 427 8.61 40.49 3.47
N GLN A 428 9.39 41.50 3.07
CA GLN A 428 10.70 41.74 3.68
C GLN A 428 10.49 42.66 4.89
N ASP A 429 10.55 42.07 6.08
CA ASP A 429 10.64 42.81 7.33
C ASP A 429 11.85 43.75 7.31
N ARG A 430 11.59 45.00 7.69
CA ARG A 430 12.56 46.10 7.80
C ARG A 430 13.44 46.04 9.04
#